data_AF-A0A2C7AUJ1-F1
#
_entry.id   AF-A0A2C7AUJ1-F1
#
_cell.length_a   1.000
_cell.length_b   1.000
_cell.length_c   1.000
_cell.angle_alpha   90.00
_cell.angle_beta   90.00
_cell.angle_gamma   90.00
#
_symmetry.space_group_name_H-M   'P 1'
#
loop_
_entity.id
_entity.type
_entity.pdbx_description
1 polymer ?
#
loop_
_entity_poly.entity_id
_entity_poly.type
_entity_poly.pdbx_seq_one_letter_code
_entity_poly.pdbx_strand_id
1 'polypeptide(L)'
;MSRRTKKGLRVFDVRPAVLAAHVEGDHIWVRLRHGVPLVRPDDLVTGLRQLVPGLGDDHPGLFARLRQGPLGDDGSIIDPLLVAAPSRAPQDESPTDQP
;
A
#
# COMPACT_ATOMS: atom_id res chain seq x y z
N MET A 1 -11.37 5.49 8.16
CA MET A 1 -10.65 5.03 9.38
C MET A 1 -9.57 6.05 9.76
N SER A 2 -8.87 5.86 10.88
CA SER A 2 -7.80 6.76 11.33
C SER A 2 -6.53 6.04 11.76
N ARG A 3 -5.35 6.59 11.41
CA ARG A 3 -4.04 6.10 11.86
C ARG A 3 -3.27 7.19 12.59
N ARG A 4 -2.62 6.85 13.71
CA ARG A 4 -1.73 7.77 14.42
C ARG A 4 -0.42 7.92 13.66
N THR A 5 -0.01 9.17 13.44
CA THR A 5 1.27 9.55 12.82
C THR A 5 2.09 10.40 13.81
N LYS A 6 3.34 10.71 13.46
CA LYS A 6 4.16 11.65 14.25
C LYS A 6 3.49 13.01 14.45
N LYS A 7 2.64 13.45 13.50
CA LYS A 7 1.92 14.73 13.54
C LYS A 7 0.49 14.62 14.10
N GLY A 8 0.14 13.49 14.74
CA GLY A 8 -1.20 13.25 15.27
C GLY A 8 -2.03 12.28 14.44
N LEU A 9 -3.33 12.23 14.75
CA LEU A 9 -4.28 11.31 14.12
C LEU A 9 -4.64 11.77 12.71
N ARG A 10 -4.49 10.88 11.72
CA ARG A 10 -4.85 11.16 10.34
C ARG A 10 -6.02 10.29 9.91
N VAL A 11 -7.09 10.93 9.44
CA VAL A 11 -8.25 10.26 8.84
C VAL A 11 -8.03 10.13 7.33
N PHE A 12 -8.32 8.95 6.79
CA PHE A 12 -8.29 8.70 5.36
C PHE A 12 -9.15 7.50 4.95
N ASP A 13 -9.41 7.42 3.65
CA ASP A 13 -10.13 6.33 3.01
C ASP A 13 -9.15 5.28 2.48
N VAL A 14 -9.39 4.02 2.82
CA VAL A 14 -8.59 2.87 2.36
C VAL A 14 -9.09 2.30 1.04
N ARG A 15 -10.37 2.50 0.70
CA ARG A 15 -11.04 1.87 -0.43
C ARG A 15 -10.33 2.14 -1.77
N PRO A 16 -9.87 3.38 -2.06
CA PRO A 16 -9.20 3.65 -3.34
C PRO A 16 -7.90 2.89 -3.56
N ALA A 17 -7.29 2.33 -2.50
CA ALA A 17 -6.07 1.54 -2.62
C ALA A 17 -6.34 0.06 -2.89
N VAL A 18 -7.55 -0.46 -2.65
CA VAL A 18 -7.87 -1.87 -2.83
C VAL A 18 -8.19 -2.15 -4.29
N LEU A 19 -7.32 -2.91 -4.96
CA LEU A 19 -7.50 -3.27 -6.38
C LEU A 19 -8.27 -4.59 -6.53
N ALA A 20 -8.04 -5.53 -5.62
CA ALA A 20 -8.74 -6.81 -5.57
C ALA A 20 -8.65 -7.37 -4.16
N ALA A 21 -9.69 -8.06 -3.72
CA ALA A 21 -9.72 -8.80 -2.46
C ALA A 21 -10.55 -10.08 -2.64
N HIS A 22 -10.09 -11.20 -2.11
CA HIS A 22 -10.87 -12.42 -2.00
C HIS A 22 -10.50 -13.19 -0.74
N VAL A 23 -11.41 -14.04 -0.29
CA VAL A 23 -11.26 -14.86 0.91
C VAL A 23 -11.05 -16.29 0.47
N GLU A 24 -10.06 -16.94 1.07
CA GLU A 24 -9.80 -18.37 0.89
C GLU A 24 -9.49 -18.97 2.28
N GLY A 25 -10.41 -19.79 2.79
CA GLY A 25 -10.32 -20.29 4.17
C GLY A 25 -10.28 -19.15 5.19
N ASP A 26 -9.24 -19.14 6.01
CA ASP A 26 -8.94 -18.12 7.01
C ASP A 26 -8.03 -16.99 6.48
N HIS A 27 -7.65 -17.03 5.20
CA HIS A 27 -6.80 -16.03 4.56
C HIS A 27 -7.61 -15.01 3.78
N ILE A 28 -7.17 -13.75 3.84
CA ILE A 28 -7.62 -12.68 2.96
C ILE A 28 -6.48 -12.36 2.00
N TRP A 29 -6.70 -12.64 0.72
CA TRP A 29 -5.80 -12.27 -0.35
C TRP A 29 -6.18 -10.87 -0.83
N VAL A 30 -5.21 -9.96 -0.80
CA VAL A 30 -5.43 -8.58 -1.19
C VAL A 30 -4.32 -8.03 -2.09
N ARG A 31 -4.74 -7.24 -3.08
CA ARG A 31 -3.86 -6.42 -3.90
C ARG A 31 -4.08 -4.96 -3.57
N LEU A 32 -3.04 -4.29 -3.11
CA LEU A 32 -3.07 -2.88 -2.73
C LEU A 32 -2.22 -2.03 -3.68
N ARG A 33 -2.75 -0.89 -4.11
CA ARG A 33 -1.98 0.17 -4.77
C ARG A 33 -1.36 1.07 -3.71
N HIS A 34 -0.03 1.09 -3.64
CA HIS A 34 0.67 2.08 -2.84
C HIS A 34 0.61 3.45 -3.53
N GLY A 35 0.05 4.44 -2.84
CA GLY A 35 -0.07 5.82 -3.31
C GLY A 35 -0.02 6.81 -2.16
N VAL A 36 -0.54 8.01 -2.38
CA VAL A 36 -0.70 9.03 -1.34
C VAL A 36 -2.20 9.26 -1.12
N PRO A 37 -2.73 8.97 0.09
CA PRO A 37 -2.06 8.44 1.27
C PRO A 37 -1.65 6.96 1.13
N LEU A 38 -0.56 6.57 1.81
CA LEU A 38 -0.15 5.17 1.87
C LEU A 38 -1.15 4.36 2.69
N VAL A 39 -1.73 3.34 2.07
CA VAL A 39 -2.55 2.32 2.73
C VAL A 39 -1.70 1.07 2.97
N ARG A 40 -1.62 0.65 4.23
CA ARG A 40 -0.96 -0.57 4.69
C ARG A 40 -1.96 -1.73 4.80
N PRO A 41 -1.51 -2.99 4.91
CA PRO A 41 -2.41 -4.09 5.20
C PRO A 41 -3.19 -3.94 6.53
N ASP A 42 -2.57 -3.37 7.58
CA ASP A 42 -3.26 -3.15 8.87
C ASP A 42 -4.38 -2.10 8.78
N ASP A 43 -4.18 -1.06 7.96
CA ASP A 43 -5.17 -0.03 7.64
C ASP A 43 -6.43 -0.65 7.04
N LEU A 44 -6.26 -1.63 6.13
CA LEU A 44 -7.37 -2.37 5.53
C LEU A 44 -8.11 -3.20 6.58
N VAL A 45 -7.39 -3.99 7.39
CA VAL A 45 -8.01 -4.80 8.45
C VAL A 45 -8.74 -3.92 9.46
N THR A 46 -8.13 -2.79 9.85
CA THR A 46 -8.75 -1.79 10.70
C THR A 46 -10.03 -1.23 10.08
N GLY A 47 -10.03 -0.97 8.77
CA GLY A 47 -11.22 -0.56 8.02
C GLY A 47 -12.31 -1.63 8.00
N LEU A 48 -11.95 -2.89 7.73
CA LEU A 48 -12.88 -4.03 7.72
C LEU A 48 -13.51 -4.27 9.10
N ARG A 49 -12.75 -4.12 10.17
CA ARG A 49 -13.24 -4.21 11.56
C ARG A 49 -14.29 -3.16 11.91
N GLN A 50 -14.36 -2.04 11.18
CA GLN A 50 -15.45 -1.08 11.35
C GLN A 50 -16.79 -1.61 10.83
N LEU A 51 -16.75 -2.56 9.88
CA LEU A 51 -17.93 -3.20 9.31
C LEU A 51 -18.28 -4.52 10.00
N VAL A 52 -17.25 -5.28 10.41
CA VAL A 52 -17.37 -6.57 11.08
C VAL A 52 -16.60 -6.53 12.40
N PRO A 53 -17.25 -6.14 13.51
CA PRO A 53 -16.64 -6.18 14.84
C PRO A 53 -16.16 -7.60 15.18
N GLY A 54 -14.97 -7.72 15.76
CA GLY A 54 -14.39 -9.02 16.13
C GLY A 54 -13.66 -9.76 14.99
N LEU A 55 -13.55 -9.19 13.79
CA LEU A 55 -12.77 -9.81 12.72
C LEU A 55 -11.32 -10.04 13.16
N GLY A 56 -10.91 -11.31 13.29
CA GLY A 56 -9.57 -11.71 13.73
C GLY A 56 -9.31 -11.50 15.23
N ASP A 57 -10.35 -11.35 16.04
CA ASP A 57 -10.28 -11.14 17.49
C ASP A 57 -9.22 -10.10 17.88
N ASP A 58 -8.38 -10.41 18.87
CA ASP A 58 -7.27 -9.58 19.33
C ASP A 58 -6.01 -9.70 18.45
N HIS A 59 -5.98 -10.64 17.49
CA HIS A 59 -4.81 -10.83 16.64
C HIS A 59 -4.79 -9.77 15.53
N PRO A 60 -3.68 -9.04 15.31
CA PRO A 60 -3.60 -8.04 14.23
C PRO A 60 -3.65 -8.63 12.80
N GLY A 61 -3.80 -9.94 12.63
CA GLY A 61 -3.45 -10.69 11.43
C GLY A 61 -1.93 -10.90 11.25
N LEU A 62 -1.55 -11.94 10.49
CA LEU A 62 -0.20 -12.08 9.94
C LEU A 62 -0.21 -11.56 8.51
N PHE A 63 0.77 -10.74 8.16
CA PHE A 63 0.85 -10.10 6.85
C PHE A 63 2.04 -10.61 6.06
N ALA A 64 1.78 -11.37 4.99
CA ALA A 64 2.80 -11.82 4.05
C ALA A 64 2.72 -11.00 2.76
N ARG A 65 3.86 -10.44 2.32
CA ARG A 65 3.97 -9.82 1.00
C ARG A 65 4.36 -10.90 -0.01
N LEU A 66 3.44 -11.25 -0.89
CA LEU A 66 3.68 -12.31 -1.88
C LEU A 66 4.34 -11.80 -3.16
N ARG A 67 3.96 -10.60 -3.62
CA ARG A 67 4.52 -9.94 -4.81
C ARG A 67 4.51 -8.43 -4.62
N GLN A 68 5.45 -7.74 -5.27
CA GLN A 68 5.48 -6.28 -5.36
C GLN A 68 6.14 -5.84 -6.66
N GLY A 69 5.54 -4.87 -7.34
CA GLY A 69 6.03 -4.35 -8.60
C GLY A 69 4.97 -3.49 -9.30
N PRO A 70 5.23 -3.10 -10.56
CA PRO A 70 4.28 -2.37 -11.39
C PRO A 70 2.99 -3.17 -11.60
N LEU A 71 1.88 -2.44 -11.75
CA LEU A 71 0.59 -3.04 -12.10
C LEU A 71 0.52 -3.18 -13.62
N GLY A 72 0.36 -4.41 -14.11
CA GLY A 72 0.12 -4.69 -15.53
C GLY A 72 -1.32 -4.37 -15.95
N ASP A 73 -1.54 -4.27 -17.25
CA ASP A 73 -2.85 -3.98 -17.84
C ASP A 73 -3.88 -5.10 -17.58
N ASP A 74 -3.40 -6.34 -17.43
CA ASP A 74 -4.19 -7.51 -17.01
C ASP A 74 -4.45 -7.55 -15.49
N GLY A 75 -4.01 -6.51 -14.77
CA GLY A 75 -4.09 -6.39 -13.33
C GLY A 75 -3.02 -7.18 -12.59
N SER A 76 -2.09 -7.90 -13.26
CA SER A 76 -1.00 -8.66 -12.63
C SER A 76 0.05 -7.74 -11.97
N ILE A 77 0.85 -8.30 -11.05
CA ILE A 77 2.02 -7.59 -10.49
C ILE A 77 3.24 -8.06 -11.29
N ILE A 78 3.78 -7.14 -12.09
CA ILE A 78 4.92 -7.40 -12.98
C ILE A 78 6.22 -7.36 -12.18
N ASP A 79 7.23 -8.11 -12.62
CA ASP A 79 8.59 -8.01 -12.08
C ASP A 79 9.13 -6.57 -12.26
N PRO A 80 9.56 -5.89 -11.18
CA PRO A 80 10.05 -4.52 -11.27
C PRO A 80 11.29 -4.34 -12.14
N LEU A 81 12.06 -5.39 -12.41
CA LEU A 81 13.26 -5.35 -13.27
C LEU A 81 12.94 -5.46 -14.77
N LEU A 82 11.71 -5.84 -15.13
CA LEU A 82 11.28 -5.95 -16.53
C LEU A 82 10.73 -4.63 -17.09
N VAL A 83 10.40 -3.67 -16.22
CA VAL A 83 9.97 -2.34 -16.65
C VAL A 83 11.21 -1.47 -16.87
N ALA A 84 11.30 -0.83 -18.04
CA ALA A 84 12.38 0.12 -18.33
C ALA A 84 12.50 1.12 -17.18
N ALA A 85 13.70 1.27 -16.62
CA ALA A 85 13.93 2.15 -15.49
C ALA A 85 13.36 3.54 -15.80
N PRO A 86 12.62 4.17 -14.88
CA PRO A 86 12.20 5.55 -15.09
C PRO A 86 13.46 6.38 -15.35
N SER A 87 13.47 7.16 -16.44
CA SER A 87 14.56 8.08 -16.73
C SER A 87 14.81 8.88 -15.46
N ARG A 88 16.02 8.79 -14.89
CA ARG A 88 16.41 9.63 -13.77
C ARG A 88 16.24 11.06 -14.27
N ALA A 89 15.30 11.82 -13.68
CA ALA A 89 15.20 13.23 -13.98
C ALA A 89 16.59 13.84 -13.72
N PRO A 90 17.11 14.71 -14.60
CA PRO A 90 18.38 15.36 -14.36
C PRO A 90 18.32 15.98 -12.96
N GLN A 91 19.23 15.57 -12.09
CA GLN A 91 19.39 16.23 -10.81
C GLN A 91 19.81 17.65 -11.14
N ASP A 92 19.02 18.62 -10.72
CA ASP A 92 19.33 20.04 -10.88
C ASP A 92 20.65 20.32 -10.15
N GLU A 93 21.76 20.23 -10.87
CA GLU A 93 23.08 20.60 -10.40
C GLU A 93 23.04 22.10 -10.17
N SER A 94 22.65 22.50 -8.96
CA SER A 94 22.79 23.87 -8.50
C SER A 94 24.27 24.23 -8.65
N PRO A 95 24.63 25.31 -9.36
CA PRO A 95 26.03 25.67 -9.54
C PRO A 95 26.66 25.89 -8.17
N THR A 96 27.71 25.13 -7.89
CA THR A 96 28.60 25.39 -6.77
C THR A 96 29.19 26.78 -6.96
N ASP A 97 28.81 27.68 -6.06
CA ASP A 97 29.45 28.97 -5.86
C ASP A 97 30.96 28.73 -5.71
N GLN A 98 31.74 29.22 -6.68
CA GLN A 98 33.20 29.22 -6.66
C GLN A 98 33.66 30.67 -6.49
N PRO A 99 34.79 30.88 -5.78
CA PRO A 99 35.00 31.94 -4.79
C PRO A 99 35.04 33.37 -5.33
#